data_AF-A0A1C1C7I5-F1
#
_entry.id   AF-A0A1C1C7I5-F1
#
_cell.length_a   1.000
_cell.length_b   1.000
_cell.length_c   1.000
_cell.angle_alpha   90.00
_cell.angle_beta   90.00
_cell.angle_gamma   90.00
#
_symmetry.space_group_name_H-M   'P 1'
#
loop_
_entity.id
_entity.type
_entity.pdbx_description
1 polymer ?
#
loop_
_entity_poly.entity_id
_entity_poly.type
_entity_poly.pdbx_seq_one_letter_code
_entity_poly.pdbx_strand_id
1 'polypeptide(L)'
;MAPHAEEAVSIDYYTRPAEVTKPVTRRVSSTQQSATELVKPRPRLSDRYEPGRVEPLSDEDDVYDHLRPYFPDVHWEALKETPYEDKGLLGDPRFRDLLDAADEVFDYVPKIGTEITGIKLSQLTDAQKNDLARLIATRGVVFFRNQDDFDVEAQRELGRYFGTLHRHATTSMLQKAGLEDVHVIYTTDQSLDQRALFTPTYLWHSDVTYEVQPPSYTSLKVLNGPPRGGGSDTLWCSQYAIYDILSRPMQKYLESLTALHSADEQAAGSRAAGRPVRRDPVTTEHPLIRVNPVTGWKSVFFNPGFVTKIVGVPKAESDAIIRYLTELIATTQEAHVRFQWGKHDVAIWDNRCTNHTATYGFLPHRRHAVRVTPTAEKPYFSREGRSQEEEYNKKWDLPQTNKNGARRSNYND
;
A
#
# COMPACT_ATOMS: atom_id res chain seq x y z
N MET A 1 -23.39 5.91 -8.72
CA MET A 1 -24.41 5.54 -7.72
C MET A 1 -23.94 4.26 -7.06
N ALA A 2 -23.38 4.36 -5.85
CA ALA A 2 -23.36 3.24 -4.92
C ALA A 2 -24.75 3.17 -4.26
N PRO A 3 -25.34 1.99 -4.04
CA PRO A 3 -26.57 1.88 -3.29
C PRO A 3 -26.31 2.31 -1.85
N HIS A 4 -27.23 3.12 -1.31
CA HIS A 4 -27.32 3.45 0.10
C HIS A 4 -27.30 2.16 0.93
N ALA A 5 -26.25 1.96 1.73
CA ALA A 5 -26.30 1.06 2.87
C ALA A 5 -26.90 1.87 4.04
N GLU A 6 -28.22 1.84 4.13
CA GLU A 6 -28.96 2.20 5.33
C GLU A 6 -28.73 1.11 6.38
N GLU A 7 -27.67 1.25 7.18
CA GLU A 7 -27.53 0.79 8.58
C GLU A 7 -26.05 0.89 8.98
N ALA A 8 -25.75 1.70 10.01
CA ALA A 8 -24.40 1.81 10.56
C ALA A 8 -24.05 0.53 11.32
N VAL A 9 -23.22 -0.34 10.73
CA VAL A 9 -22.60 -1.45 11.47
C VAL A 9 -21.58 -0.88 12.45
N SER A 10 -21.88 -0.92 13.75
CA SER A 10 -20.93 -0.57 14.80
C SER A 10 -19.76 -1.55 14.78
N ILE A 11 -18.55 -1.05 14.52
CA ILE A 11 -17.32 -1.87 14.57
C ILE A 11 -16.68 -1.67 15.95
N ASP A 12 -16.94 -2.60 16.87
CA ASP A 12 -16.29 -2.61 18.18
C ASP A 12 -14.82 -3.03 18.05
N TYR A 13 -13.91 -2.07 18.24
CA TYR A 13 -12.51 -2.37 18.54
C TYR A 13 -12.38 -2.36 20.06
N TYR A 14 -12.39 -3.55 20.67
CA TYR A 14 -12.19 -3.68 22.11
C TYR A 14 -10.78 -3.22 22.51
N THR A 15 -10.66 -1.99 23.02
CA THR A 15 -9.57 -1.61 23.91
C THR A 15 -9.93 -2.04 25.32
N ARG A 16 -9.32 -3.13 25.83
CA ARG A 16 -9.46 -3.47 27.26
C ARG A 16 -8.67 -2.46 28.12
N PRO A 17 -9.18 -2.08 29.31
CA PRO A 17 -8.40 -1.30 30.28
C PRO A 17 -7.24 -2.15 30.83
N ALA A 18 -6.10 -1.52 31.11
CA ALA A 18 -4.94 -2.17 31.70
C ALA A 18 -5.24 -2.63 33.14
N GLU A 19 -5.25 -3.96 33.39
CA GLU A 19 -5.25 -4.53 34.74
C GLU A 19 -4.00 -5.40 34.99
N VAL A 20 -3.17 -4.88 35.91
CA VAL A 20 -2.19 -5.47 36.81
C VAL A 20 -1.85 -6.97 36.64
N THR A 21 -0.67 -7.25 36.07
CA THR A 21 -0.02 -8.57 36.10
C THR A 21 0.44 -8.96 37.51
N LYS A 22 -0.01 -10.11 38.02
CA LYS A 22 0.58 -10.82 39.18
C LYS A 22 1.72 -11.75 38.70
N PRO A 23 2.78 -11.95 39.49
CA PRO A 23 3.93 -12.75 39.06
C PRO A 23 3.65 -14.26 39.20
N VAL A 24 3.98 -15.04 38.17
CA VAL A 24 3.96 -16.50 38.20
C VAL A 24 5.32 -17.00 38.71
N THR A 25 5.34 -17.55 39.92
CA THR A 25 6.47 -18.29 40.50
C THR A 25 6.68 -19.63 39.76
N ARG A 26 7.83 -19.78 39.10
CA ARG A 26 8.31 -21.07 38.58
C ARG A 26 8.97 -21.87 39.71
N ARG A 27 8.37 -23.01 40.08
CA ARG A 27 9.04 -24.06 40.85
C ARG A 27 9.97 -24.85 39.93
N VAL A 28 11.25 -24.87 40.28
CA VAL A 28 12.26 -25.74 39.69
C VAL A 28 12.20 -27.07 40.45
N SER A 29 11.82 -28.16 39.77
CA SER A 29 12.08 -29.51 40.27
C SER A 29 12.96 -30.25 39.27
N SER A 30 14.21 -30.44 39.67
CA SER A 30 15.20 -31.28 38.99
C SER A 30 14.90 -32.75 39.28
N THR A 31 14.55 -33.51 38.25
CA THR A 31 14.61 -34.98 38.31
C THR A 31 15.32 -35.46 37.05
N GLN A 32 16.59 -35.83 37.21
CA GLN A 32 17.35 -36.56 36.21
C GLN A 32 16.75 -37.96 36.09
N GLN A 33 16.08 -38.25 34.97
CA GLN A 33 15.81 -39.61 34.54
C GLN A 33 16.39 -39.81 33.15
N SER A 34 17.44 -40.64 33.09
CA SER A 34 17.99 -41.20 31.87
C SER A 34 16.94 -42.11 31.23
N ALA A 35 16.37 -41.69 30.11
CA ALA A 35 15.56 -42.54 29.26
C ALA A 35 16.10 -42.43 27.84
N THR A 36 16.53 -43.56 27.30
CA THR A 36 16.70 -43.82 25.87
C THR A 36 15.44 -43.35 25.12
N GLU A 37 15.51 -42.17 24.53
CA GLU A 37 14.42 -41.60 23.74
C GLU A 37 14.34 -42.35 22.40
N LEU A 38 13.40 -43.29 22.31
CA LEU A 38 12.95 -43.82 21.02
C LEU A 38 12.45 -42.64 20.21
N VAL A 39 13.22 -42.22 19.19
CA VAL A 39 12.83 -41.16 18.25
C VAL A 39 11.46 -41.52 17.68
N LYS A 40 10.40 -40.85 18.16
CA LYS A 40 9.06 -41.01 17.58
C LYS A 40 9.18 -40.71 16.08
N PRO A 41 8.63 -41.57 15.20
CA PRO A 41 8.67 -41.29 13.78
C PRO A 41 8.04 -39.92 13.53
N ARG A 42 8.73 -39.06 12.77
CA ARG A 42 8.17 -37.76 12.37
C ARG A 42 6.81 -38.02 11.72
N PRO A 43 5.73 -37.30 12.12
CA PRO A 43 4.42 -37.48 11.52
C PRO A 43 4.52 -37.30 10.01
N ARG A 44 3.82 -38.13 9.23
CA ARG A 44 3.88 -38.06 7.78
C ARG A 44 3.28 -36.74 7.32
N LEU A 45 3.71 -36.23 6.17
CA LEU A 45 3.12 -35.03 5.60
C LEU A 45 1.60 -35.22 5.39
N SER A 46 1.19 -36.42 4.97
CA SER A 46 -0.22 -36.82 4.85
C SER A 46 -1.03 -36.67 6.14
N ASP A 47 -0.38 -36.76 7.29
CA ASP A 47 -1.06 -36.72 8.60
C ASP A 47 -1.24 -35.28 9.09
N ARG A 48 -0.53 -34.31 8.49
CA ARG A 48 -0.55 -32.88 8.87
C ARG A 48 -1.08 -31.95 7.80
N TYR A 49 -1.04 -32.37 6.53
CA TYR A 49 -1.45 -31.54 5.41
C TYR A 49 -2.96 -31.58 5.25
N GLU A 50 -3.58 -30.41 5.38
CA GLU A 50 -4.98 -30.17 5.07
C GLU A 50 -5.04 -29.08 3.99
N PRO A 51 -5.52 -29.38 2.76
CA PRO A 51 -5.54 -28.42 1.67
C PRO A 51 -6.22 -27.09 2.02
N GLY A 52 -5.54 -25.97 1.75
CA GLY A 52 -6.07 -24.63 1.99
C GLY A 52 -6.12 -24.20 3.47
N ARG A 53 -5.71 -25.06 4.40
CA ARG A 53 -5.65 -24.73 5.83
C ARG A 53 -4.23 -24.37 6.24
N VAL A 54 -4.10 -23.18 6.79
CA VAL A 54 -2.87 -22.70 7.43
C VAL A 54 -3.21 -22.42 8.88
N GLU A 55 -2.47 -23.01 9.82
CA GLU A 55 -2.74 -22.79 11.24
C GLU A 55 -2.34 -21.36 11.65
N PRO A 56 -3.18 -20.65 12.41
CA PRO A 56 -2.79 -19.38 13.00
C PRO A 56 -1.58 -19.51 13.91
N LEU A 57 -0.74 -18.47 13.95
CA LEU A 57 0.32 -18.37 14.94
C LEU A 57 -0.30 -18.13 16.32
N SER A 58 0.29 -18.72 17.37
CA SER A 58 -0.14 -18.52 18.74
C SER A 58 0.14 -17.10 19.24
N ASP A 59 -0.73 -16.61 20.12
CA ASP A 59 -0.67 -15.26 20.68
C ASP A 59 0.42 -15.05 21.75
N GLU A 60 0.98 -16.12 22.29
CA GLU A 60 1.71 -16.10 23.57
C GLU A 60 3.00 -15.26 23.56
N ASP A 61 3.46 -14.81 22.39
CA ASP A 61 4.72 -14.07 22.22
C ASP A 61 4.60 -12.82 21.32
N ASP A 62 3.45 -12.12 21.29
CA ASP A 62 3.37 -10.86 20.53
C ASP A 62 4.15 -9.72 21.21
N VAL A 63 5.46 -9.68 20.95
CA VAL A 63 6.39 -8.65 21.41
C VAL A 63 6.01 -7.22 20.96
N TYR A 64 5.06 -7.08 20.02
CA TYR A 64 4.59 -5.81 19.50
C TYR A 64 3.31 -5.29 20.15
N ASP A 65 2.89 -5.87 21.28
CA ASP A 65 1.69 -5.45 22.02
C ASP A 65 1.63 -3.92 22.31
N HIS A 66 2.79 -3.33 22.56
CA HIS A 66 2.97 -1.90 22.81
C HIS A 66 2.72 -1.01 21.56
N LEU A 67 2.57 -1.60 20.37
CA LEU A 67 2.30 -0.93 19.10
C LEU A 67 0.85 -1.07 18.62
N ARG A 68 -0.09 -1.34 19.55
CA ARG A 68 -1.51 -1.46 19.26
C ARG A 68 -2.13 -0.14 18.76
N PRO A 69 -3.22 -0.23 17.96
CA PRO A 69 -3.91 0.96 17.45
C PRO A 69 -4.54 1.77 18.59
N TYR A 70 -4.51 3.08 18.43
CA TYR A 70 -5.09 4.07 19.32
C TYR A 70 -5.89 5.10 18.51
N PHE A 71 -7.05 5.49 19.03
CA PHE A 71 -7.95 6.46 18.40
C PHE A 71 -8.19 7.67 19.32
N PRO A 72 -7.19 8.54 19.54
CA PRO A 72 -7.39 9.73 20.37
C PRO A 72 -8.37 10.69 19.71
N ASP A 73 -9.20 11.33 20.51
CA ASP A 73 -10.02 12.46 20.09
C ASP A 73 -9.20 13.75 20.19
N VAL A 74 -8.48 14.05 19.12
CA VAL A 74 -7.59 15.22 18.96
C VAL A 74 -7.87 15.87 17.61
N HIS A 75 -7.53 17.15 17.49
CA HIS A 75 -7.71 17.92 16.26
C HIS A 75 -6.36 18.39 15.72
N TRP A 76 -6.17 18.25 14.42
CA TRP A 76 -5.03 18.69 13.63
C TRP A 76 -5.44 19.89 12.79
N GLU A 77 -4.56 20.89 12.68
CA GLU A 77 -4.74 21.94 11.68
C GLU A 77 -4.80 21.35 10.27
N ALA A 78 -5.43 22.10 9.36
CA ALA A 78 -5.33 21.85 7.93
C ALA A 78 -3.86 21.78 7.50
N LEU A 79 -3.55 20.86 6.58
CA LEU A 79 -2.19 20.76 6.04
C LEU A 79 -1.84 22.05 5.29
N LYS A 80 -0.64 22.55 5.56
CA LYS A 80 -0.06 23.69 4.84
C LYS A 80 0.85 23.14 3.74
N GLU A 81 0.91 23.83 2.62
CA GLU A 81 1.84 23.49 1.56
C GLU A 81 3.29 23.60 2.08
N THR A 82 4.11 22.62 1.75
CA THR A 82 5.51 22.54 2.16
C THR A 82 6.41 22.38 0.93
N PRO A 83 7.61 23.01 0.90
CA PRO A 83 8.58 22.75 -0.15
C PRO A 83 8.90 21.26 -0.25
N TYR A 84 8.93 20.72 -1.47
CA TYR A 84 9.23 19.32 -1.73
C TYR A 84 10.21 19.19 -2.88
N GLU A 85 11.31 18.49 -2.64
CA GLU A 85 12.28 18.09 -3.65
C GLU A 85 12.41 16.57 -3.62
N ASP A 86 12.06 15.91 -4.72
CA ASP A 86 12.05 14.45 -4.76
C ASP A 86 13.47 13.88 -4.76
N LYS A 87 13.78 13.08 -3.74
CA LYS A 87 15.08 12.41 -3.58
C LYS A 87 15.40 11.41 -4.70
N GLY A 88 14.38 10.89 -5.38
CA GLY A 88 14.56 10.05 -6.56
C GLY A 88 15.25 10.77 -7.72
N LEU A 89 15.20 12.11 -7.78
CA LEU A 89 15.96 12.88 -8.77
C LEU A 89 17.48 12.79 -8.54
N LEU A 90 17.91 12.58 -7.30
CA LEU A 90 19.32 12.49 -6.90
C LEU A 90 19.90 11.08 -7.04
N GLY A 91 19.06 10.07 -7.27
CA GLY A 91 19.51 8.68 -7.43
C GLY A 91 20.20 8.45 -8.77
N ASP A 92 21.17 7.53 -8.80
CA ASP A 92 21.84 7.06 -10.00
C ASP A 92 20.79 6.45 -10.98
N PRO A 93 20.80 6.81 -12.27
CA PRO A 93 19.85 6.28 -13.26
C PRO A 93 19.87 4.76 -13.44
N ARG A 94 20.90 4.07 -12.93
CA ARG A 94 21.06 2.61 -12.90
C ARG A 94 20.95 2.02 -11.49
N PHE A 95 20.63 2.84 -10.48
CA PHE A 95 20.44 2.41 -9.09
C PHE A 95 21.69 1.75 -8.48
N ARG A 96 22.89 2.16 -8.90
CA ARG A 96 24.14 1.49 -8.55
C ARG A 96 24.41 1.47 -7.05
N ASP A 97 24.19 2.59 -6.36
CA ASP A 97 24.51 2.71 -4.95
C ASP A 97 23.68 1.70 -4.13
N LEU A 98 22.42 1.49 -4.52
CA LEU A 98 21.54 0.48 -3.91
C LEU A 98 21.83 -0.93 -4.39
N LEU A 99 21.89 -1.16 -5.71
CA LEU A 99 21.92 -2.50 -6.28
C LEU A 99 23.30 -3.16 -6.21
N ASP A 100 24.40 -2.39 -6.16
CA ASP A 100 25.74 -2.96 -5.97
C ASP A 100 25.92 -3.53 -4.55
N ALA A 101 25.04 -3.17 -3.61
CA ALA A 101 24.98 -3.71 -2.25
C ALA A 101 23.92 -4.82 -2.06
N ALA A 102 23.15 -5.14 -3.10
CA ALA A 102 22.11 -6.17 -3.05
C ALA A 102 22.65 -7.55 -3.45
N ASP A 103 22.08 -8.60 -2.85
CA ASP A 103 22.40 -9.99 -3.21
C ASP A 103 21.62 -10.45 -4.46
N GLU A 104 20.35 -10.03 -4.55
CA GLU A 104 19.43 -10.44 -5.61
C GLU A 104 18.36 -9.38 -5.86
N VAL A 105 17.89 -9.31 -7.11
CA VAL A 105 16.76 -8.49 -7.55
C VAL A 105 15.79 -9.37 -8.33
N PHE A 106 14.51 -9.33 -7.95
CA PHE A 106 13.44 -10.08 -8.61
C PHE A 106 12.28 -9.16 -9.01
N ASP A 107 11.97 -9.07 -10.30
CA ASP A 107 10.80 -8.35 -10.79
C ASP A 107 9.59 -9.29 -10.88
N TYR A 108 8.50 -8.94 -10.20
CA TYR A 108 7.28 -9.74 -10.18
C TYR A 108 6.55 -9.76 -11.53
N VAL A 109 6.37 -8.57 -12.11
CA VAL A 109 5.82 -8.40 -13.47
C VAL A 109 6.55 -7.26 -14.19
N PRO A 110 6.59 -7.24 -15.53
CA PRO A 110 7.34 -6.22 -16.27
C PRO A 110 6.95 -4.77 -15.93
N LYS A 111 5.68 -4.52 -15.59
CA LYS A 111 5.14 -3.15 -15.41
C LYS A 111 5.24 -2.59 -13.98
N ILE A 112 5.38 -3.45 -12.96
CA ILE A 112 5.35 -3.05 -11.54
C ILE A 112 5.96 -4.12 -10.63
N GLY A 113 6.54 -3.68 -9.51
CA GLY A 113 6.95 -4.56 -8.42
C GLY A 113 8.35 -5.14 -8.59
N THR A 114 9.21 -4.88 -7.60
CA THR A 114 10.58 -5.39 -7.51
C THR A 114 10.86 -5.83 -6.07
N GLU A 115 11.36 -7.04 -5.85
CA GLU A 115 11.88 -7.50 -4.56
C GLU A 115 13.41 -7.40 -4.56
N ILE A 116 13.98 -6.86 -3.48
CA ILE A 116 15.44 -6.76 -3.28
C ILE A 116 15.83 -7.56 -2.04
N THR A 117 16.82 -8.42 -2.20
CA THR A 117 17.41 -9.23 -1.13
C THR A 117 18.83 -8.74 -0.80
N GLY A 118 19.28 -8.94 0.43
CA GLY A 118 20.64 -8.56 0.89
C GLY A 118 20.75 -7.16 1.49
N ILE A 119 19.70 -6.34 1.39
CA ILE A 119 19.68 -4.97 1.90
C ILE A 119 18.95 -4.90 3.25
N LYS A 120 19.55 -4.18 4.22
CA LYS A 120 18.91 -3.75 5.47
C LYS A 120 18.52 -2.28 5.38
N LEU A 121 17.21 -2.00 5.41
CA LEU A 121 16.65 -0.64 5.24
C LEU A 121 17.12 0.35 6.30
N SER A 122 17.39 -0.14 7.52
CA SER A 122 17.92 0.63 8.65
C SER A 122 19.35 1.15 8.44
N GLN A 123 20.10 0.58 7.48
CA GLN A 123 21.53 0.82 7.27
C GLN A 123 21.83 1.55 5.95
N LEU A 124 20.80 1.99 5.23
CA LEU A 124 20.99 2.67 3.95
C LEU A 124 21.77 3.98 4.13
N THR A 125 22.77 4.16 3.28
CA THR A 125 23.39 5.47 3.05
C THR A 125 22.40 6.40 2.34
N ASP A 126 22.65 7.71 2.36
CA ASP A 126 21.79 8.67 1.68
C ASP A 126 21.77 8.48 0.15
N ALA A 127 22.89 8.07 -0.45
CA ALA A 127 22.95 7.70 -1.87
C ALA A 127 22.03 6.50 -2.18
N GLN A 128 22.07 5.46 -1.34
CA GLN A 128 21.18 4.31 -1.46
C GLN A 128 19.70 4.66 -1.25
N LYS A 129 19.38 5.59 -0.34
CA LYS A 129 18.01 6.09 -0.18
C LYS A 129 17.54 6.83 -1.43
N ASN A 130 18.40 7.61 -2.08
CA ASN A 130 18.07 8.30 -3.34
C ASN A 130 17.79 7.30 -4.46
N ASP A 131 18.63 6.27 -4.59
CA ASP A 131 18.44 5.17 -5.54
C ASP A 131 17.15 4.40 -5.27
N LEU A 132 16.85 4.12 -4.00
CA LEU A 132 15.61 3.50 -3.58
C LEU A 132 14.39 4.33 -3.99
N ALA A 133 14.39 5.64 -3.72
CA ALA A 133 13.32 6.55 -4.16
C ALA A 133 13.14 6.51 -5.68
N ARG A 134 14.25 6.56 -6.45
CA ARG A 134 14.20 6.48 -7.92
C ARG A 134 13.63 5.14 -8.39
N LEU A 135 14.05 4.04 -7.77
CA LEU A 135 13.60 2.71 -8.13
C LEU A 135 12.11 2.54 -7.83
N ILE A 136 11.63 3.02 -6.68
CA ILE A 136 10.19 3.00 -6.34
C ILE A 136 9.39 3.83 -7.34
N ALA A 137 9.84 5.05 -7.70
CA ALA A 137 9.15 5.87 -8.70
C ALA A 137 9.09 5.20 -10.09
N THR A 138 10.11 4.38 -10.42
CA THR A 138 10.24 3.62 -11.67
C THR A 138 9.38 2.35 -11.68
N ARG A 139 9.35 1.63 -10.56
CA ARG A 139 8.75 0.30 -10.43
C ARG A 139 7.41 0.29 -9.72
N GLY A 140 6.94 1.43 -9.24
CA GLY A 140 5.70 1.60 -8.49
C GLY A 140 5.79 1.13 -7.03
N VAL A 141 6.35 -0.07 -6.79
CA VAL A 141 6.54 -0.65 -5.45
C VAL A 141 7.80 -1.51 -5.39
N VAL A 142 8.51 -1.43 -4.27
CA VAL A 142 9.69 -2.25 -3.94
C VAL A 142 9.46 -3.01 -2.63
N PHE A 143 9.86 -4.27 -2.58
CA PHE A 143 9.67 -5.19 -1.46
C PHE A 143 11.00 -5.62 -0.84
N PHE A 144 10.99 -5.78 0.48
CA PHE A 144 12.11 -6.29 1.26
C PHE A 144 11.61 -7.35 2.23
N ARG A 145 12.35 -8.45 2.34
CA ARG A 145 12.04 -9.53 3.30
C ARG A 145 12.86 -9.40 4.58
N ASN A 146 12.33 -9.93 5.68
CA ASN A 146 13.08 -10.13 6.93
C ASN A 146 13.82 -8.86 7.45
N GLN A 147 13.13 -7.72 7.51
CA GLN A 147 13.66 -6.45 8.01
C GLN A 147 13.41 -6.32 9.51
N ASP A 148 13.87 -7.29 10.30
CA ASP A 148 13.65 -7.38 11.75
C ASP A 148 14.20 -6.16 12.51
N ASP A 149 15.32 -5.62 12.06
CA ASP A 149 16.03 -4.44 12.59
C ASP A 149 15.46 -3.08 12.13
N PHE A 150 14.48 -3.07 11.22
CA PHE A 150 13.84 -1.84 10.72
C PHE A 150 12.64 -1.45 11.59
N ASP A 151 12.86 -0.92 12.79
CA ASP A 151 11.79 -0.56 13.71
C ASP A 151 10.97 0.68 13.28
N VAL A 152 10.02 1.10 14.12
CA VAL A 152 9.14 2.24 13.83
C VAL A 152 9.94 3.54 13.65
N GLU A 153 11.02 3.75 14.42
CA GLU A 153 11.78 4.99 14.31
C GLU A 153 12.64 4.99 13.05
N ALA A 154 13.28 3.87 12.70
CA ALA A 154 14.00 3.72 11.44
C ALA A 154 13.07 3.91 10.22
N GLN A 155 11.83 3.40 10.29
CA GLN A 155 10.82 3.61 9.26
C GLN A 155 10.42 5.09 9.13
N ARG A 156 10.29 5.81 10.25
CA ARG A 156 10.05 7.25 10.27
C ARG A 156 11.23 8.05 9.75
N GLU A 157 12.45 7.68 10.09
CA GLU A 157 13.66 8.33 9.57
C GLU A 157 13.75 8.22 8.05
N LEU A 158 13.48 7.05 7.48
CA LEU A 158 13.40 6.87 6.04
C LEU A 158 12.28 7.73 5.42
N GLY A 159 11.10 7.76 6.05
CA GLY A 159 10.00 8.62 5.61
C GLY A 159 10.36 10.11 5.65
N ARG A 160 11.01 10.60 6.73
CA ARG A 160 11.46 12.01 6.85
C ARG A 160 12.50 12.37 5.79
N TYR A 161 13.35 11.41 5.42
CA TYR A 161 14.33 11.61 4.35
C TYR A 161 13.63 11.88 3.00
N PHE A 162 12.51 11.21 2.75
CA PHE A 162 11.72 11.34 1.52
C PHE A 162 10.75 12.52 1.50
N GLY A 163 10.28 13.01 2.65
CA GLY A 163 9.37 14.14 2.71
C GLY A 163 8.81 14.40 4.11
N THR A 164 7.84 15.31 4.20
CA THR A 164 7.20 15.65 5.46
C THR A 164 6.23 14.54 5.87
N LEU A 165 6.35 14.02 7.10
CA LEU A 165 5.50 12.91 7.55
C LEU A 165 4.05 13.35 7.76
N HIS A 166 3.14 12.61 7.13
CA HIS A 166 1.70 12.86 7.16
C HIS A 166 1.05 12.25 8.41
N ARG A 167 0.24 13.06 9.12
CA ARG A 167 -0.66 12.58 10.18
C ARG A 167 -2.04 12.34 9.61
N HIS A 168 -2.55 11.12 9.72
CA HIS A 168 -3.84 10.78 9.11
C HIS A 168 -5.03 11.37 9.88
N ALA A 169 -6.07 11.78 9.15
CA ALA A 169 -7.25 12.41 9.72
C ALA A 169 -8.16 11.41 10.47
N THR A 170 -8.33 10.20 9.95
CA THR A 170 -9.39 9.26 10.40
C THR A 170 -8.90 7.88 10.88
N THR A 171 -7.62 7.54 10.71
CA THR A 171 -7.12 6.19 11.02
C THR A 171 -6.51 6.12 12.42
N SER A 172 -6.24 4.91 12.89
CA SER A 172 -5.49 4.67 14.13
C SER A 172 -4.07 5.22 14.04
N MET A 173 -3.51 5.50 15.22
CA MET A 173 -2.11 5.81 15.43
C MET A 173 -1.55 4.99 16.61
N LEU A 174 -0.27 5.16 16.95
CA LEU A 174 0.31 4.55 18.14
C LEU A 174 -0.08 5.33 19.41
N GLN A 175 -0.15 4.65 20.56
CA GLN A 175 -0.44 5.29 21.86
C GLN A 175 0.69 6.21 22.33
N LYS A 176 1.93 5.89 21.99
CA LYS A 176 3.12 6.63 22.42
C LYS A 176 3.12 8.02 21.77
N ALA A 177 3.20 9.04 22.61
CA ALA A 177 3.30 10.44 22.17
C ALA A 177 4.50 10.65 21.24
N GLY A 178 4.33 11.51 20.24
CA GLY A 178 5.35 11.79 19.22
C GLY A 178 5.37 10.81 18.04
N LEU A 179 4.46 9.83 18.01
CA LEU A 179 4.28 8.84 16.92
C LEU A 179 2.93 9.00 16.19
N GLU A 180 2.35 10.21 16.20
CA GLU A 180 1.04 10.52 15.59
C GLU A 180 1.03 10.32 14.05
N ASP A 181 2.21 10.26 13.45
CA ASP A 181 2.49 10.05 12.03
C ASP A 181 2.62 8.57 11.62
N VAL A 182 2.44 7.65 12.57
CA VAL A 182 2.48 6.20 12.32
C VAL A 182 1.07 5.64 12.34
N HIS A 183 0.62 5.14 11.19
CA HIS A 183 -0.68 4.46 11.07
C HIS A 183 -0.55 2.97 11.40
N VAL A 184 -1.44 2.46 12.25
CA VAL A 184 -1.42 1.06 12.70
C VAL A 184 -2.54 0.25 12.05
N ILE A 185 -2.18 -0.76 11.25
CA ILE A 185 -3.11 -1.74 10.71
C ILE A 185 -3.15 -2.94 11.67
N TYR A 186 -4.33 -3.24 12.21
CA TYR A 186 -4.49 -4.31 13.19
C TYR A 186 -5.78 -5.10 12.94
N THR A 187 -5.65 -6.40 12.77
CA THR A 187 -6.75 -7.36 12.61
C THR A 187 -6.51 -8.53 13.53
N THR A 188 -7.54 -8.93 14.25
CA THR A 188 -7.55 -10.08 15.16
C THR A 188 -8.56 -11.13 14.69
N ASP A 189 -8.55 -12.30 15.32
CA ASP A 189 -9.56 -13.35 15.17
C ASP A 189 -10.99 -12.88 15.55
N GLN A 190 -11.11 -11.77 16.28
CA GLN A 190 -12.38 -11.14 16.66
C GLN A 190 -12.80 -10.03 15.70
N SER A 191 -11.99 -9.71 14.69
CA SER A 191 -12.32 -8.66 13.72
C SER A 191 -13.43 -9.11 12.78
N LEU A 192 -14.29 -8.17 12.38
CA LEU A 192 -15.36 -8.45 11.44
C LEU A 192 -14.81 -8.71 10.03
N ASP A 193 -15.34 -9.71 9.34
CA ASP A 193 -15.01 -9.97 7.95
C ASP A 193 -15.63 -8.92 7.03
N GLN A 194 -14.77 -8.07 6.47
CA GLN A 194 -15.22 -6.91 5.69
C GLN A 194 -15.55 -7.23 4.22
N ARG A 195 -15.46 -8.50 3.78
CA ARG A 195 -15.74 -8.89 2.38
C ARG A 195 -17.14 -8.50 1.90
N ALA A 196 -18.12 -8.46 2.81
CA ALA A 196 -19.50 -8.10 2.47
C ALA A 196 -19.75 -6.58 2.50
N LEU A 197 -18.83 -5.77 3.02
CA LEU A 197 -19.02 -4.32 3.19
C LEU A 197 -18.63 -3.51 1.94
N PHE A 198 -17.73 -4.05 1.11
CA PHE A 198 -17.15 -3.32 -0.02
C PHE A 198 -17.10 -4.19 -1.26
N THR A 199 -17.37 -3.61 -2.44
CA THR A 199 -17.04 -4.29 -3.69
C THR A 199 -15.52 -4.37 -3.83
N PRO A 200 -14.98 -5.41 -4.48
CA PRO A 200 -13.53 -5.50 -4.71
C PRO A 200 -12.97 -4.28 -5.47
N THR A 201 -13.77 -3.68 -6.35
CA THR A 201 -13.41 -2.46 -7.09
C THR A 201 -13.31 -1.22 -6.21
N TYR A 202 -14.15 -1.12 -5.16
CA TYR A 202 -14.16 0.00 -4.23
C TYR A 202 -12.89 0.05 -3.36
N LEU A 203 -12.25 -1.10 -3.11
CA LEU A 203 -11.08 -1.18 -2.25
C LEU A 203 -9.79 -0.64 -2.90
N TRP A 204 -9.76 -0.48 -4.23
CA TRP A 204 -8.61 0.10 -4.93
C TRP A 204 -8.50 1.59 -4.68
N HIS A 205 -7.35 2.04 -4.20
CA HIS A 205 -7.11 3.46 -3.92
C HIS A 205 -5.62 3.83 -3.97
N SER A 206 -5.34 5.12 -4.15
CA SER A 206 -4.06 5.74 -3.78
C SER A 206 -4.26 6.52 -2.48
N ASP A 207 -3.29 6.48 -1.56
CA ASP A 207 -3.47 7.09 -0.25
C ASP A 207 -3.73 8.61 -0.36
N VAL A 208 -4.81 9.07 0.29
CA VAL A 208 -5.03 10.49 0.63
C VAL A 208 -4.95 11.47 -0.57
N THR A 209 -5.41 11.07 -1.75
CA THR A 209 -5.35 11.91 -2.98
C THR A 209 -6.20 13.20 -2.89
N TYR A 210 -7.06 13.31 -1.89
CA TYR A 210 -7.89 14.50 -1.64
C TYR A 210 -7.10 15.69 -1.07
N GLU A 211 -5.86 15.48 -0.60
CA GLU A 211 -5.01 16.57 -0.11
C GLU A 211 -4.37 17.35 -1.27
N VAL A 212 -3.96 18.59 -1.01
CA VAL A 212 -3.27 19.44 -2.01
C VAL A 212 -1.91 18.86 -2.41
N GLN A 213 -1.18 18.30 -1.44
CA GLN A 213 0.08 17.58 -1.61
C GLN A 213 -0.11 16.12 -1.14
N PRO A 214 -0.63 15.23 -2.00
CA PRO A 214 -0.82 13.83 -1.66
C PRO A 214 0.50 13.13 -1.27
N PRO A 215 0.42 11.99 -0.58
CA PRO A 215 1.54 11.08 -0.30
C PRO A 215 2.49 10.76 -1.46
N SER A 216 3.78 10.59 -1.14
CA SER A 216 4.81 10.00 -2.02
C SER A 216 5.09 8.54 -1.63
N TYR A 217 6.33 8.23 -1.24
CA TYR A 217 6.86 6.90 -0.96
C TYR A 217 6.37 6.37 0.38
N THR A 218 5.18 5.77 0.41
CA THR A 218 4.62 5.18 1.62
C THR A 218 5.26 3.83 1.89
N SER A 219 5.63 3.58 3.15
CA SER A 219 6.15 2.31 3.61
C SER A 219 5.16 1.59 4.52
N LEU A 220 5.04 0.28 4.39
CA LEU A 220 4.27 -0.60 5.28
C LEU A 220 5.16 -1.75 5.74
N LYS A 221 5.33 -1.91 7.05
CA LYS A 221 6.03 -3.06 7.66
C LYS A 221 5.03 -3.96 8.36
N VAL A 222 5.03 -5.26 8.04
CA VAL A 222 4.28 -6.27 8.78
C VAL A 222 5.11 -6.71 9.99
N LEU A 223 4.65 -6.38 11.19
CA LEU A 223 5.27 -6.77 12.46
C LEU A 223 4.99 -8.23 12.78
N ASN A 224 3.72 -8.60 12.62
CA ASN A 224 3.21 -9.96 12.74
C ASN A 224 2.06 -10.14 11.73
N GLY A 225 1.92 -11.34 11.17
CA GLY A 225 0.93 -11.59 10.13
C GLY A 225 0.70 -13.08 9.91
N PRO A 226 -0.26 -13.43 9.03
CA PRO A 226 -0.44 -14.81 8.64
C PRO A 226 0.87 -15.36 8.06
N PRO A 227 1.23 -16.62 8.35
CA PRO A 227 2.32 -17.25 7.63
C PRO A 227 1.96 -17.38 6.15
N ARG A 228 2.96 -17.56 5.28
CA ARG A 228 2.76 -17.70 3.83
C ARG A 228 1.65 -18.71 3.53
N GLY A 229 0.70 -18.31 2.67
CA GLY A 229 -0.49 -19.09 2.35
C GLY A 229 -1.72 -18.79 3.20
N GLY A 230 -1.59 -18.11 4.35
CA GLY A 230 -2.70 -17.70 5.22
C GLY A 230 -3.49 -16.47 4.71
N GLY A 231 -3.06 -15.86 3.61
CA GLY A 231 -3.69 -14.67 3.01
C GLY A 231 -3.21 -13.34 3.59
N SER A 232 -4.08 -12.32 3.54
CA SER A 232 -3.78 -10.92 3.90
C SER A 232 -2.78 -10.20 2.99
N ASP A 233 -2.66 -10.69 1.76
CA ASP A 233 -1.87 -10.09 0.70
C ASP A 233 -2.31 -8.66 0.41
N THR A 234 -1.41 -7.91 -0.23
CA THR A 234 -1.72 -6.60 -0.79
C THR A 234 -1.41 -6.63 -2.28
N LEU A 235 -2.28 -6.03 -3.08
CA LEU A 235 -2.07 -5.86 -4.51
C LEU A 235 -1.79 -4.39 -4.79
N TRP A 236 -0.95 -4.13 -5.80
CA TRP A 236 -0.72 -2.80 -6.36
C TRP A 236 -1.02 -2.82 -7.86
N CYS A 237 -1.51 -1.70 -8.38
CA CYS A 237 -1.84 -1.48 -9.78
C CYS A 237 -1.06 -0.27 -10.32
N SER A 238 -0.27 -0.48 -11.38
CA SER A 238 0.52 0.56 -12.05
C SER A 238 -0.37 1.50 -12.84
N GLN A 239 -0.45 2.75 -12.40
CA GLN A 239 -1.17 3.79 -13.12
C GLN A 239 -0.44 4.27 -14.38
N TYR A 240 0.85 3.95 -14.52
CA TYR A 240 1.55 4.07 -15.81
C TYR A 240 1.01 3.05 -16.81
N ALA A 241 0.88 1.78 -16.38
CA ALA A 241 0.35 0.72 -17.25
C ALA A 241 -1.11 1.01 -17.63
N ILE A 242 -1.94 1.49 -16.69
CA ILE A 242 -3.30 1.92 -17.00
C ILE A 242 -3.32 3.04 -18.05
N TYR A 243 -2.42 4.03 -17.96
CA TYR A 243 -2.29 5.06 -18.99
C TYR A 243 -1.84 4.48 -20.35
N ASP A 244 -0.88 3.56 -20.32
CA ASP A 244 -0.29 2.97 -21.51
C ASP A 244 -1.29 2.14 -22.30
N ILE A 245 -2.20 1.39 -21.67
CA ILE A 245 -3.18 0.58 -22.40
C ILE A 245 -4.26 1.40 -23.12
N LEU A 246 -4.43 2.68 -22.75
CA LEU A 246 -5.43 3.55 -23.38
C LEU A 246 -5.10 3.83 -24.85
N SER A 247 -6.14 3.93 -25.68
CA SER A 247 -5.99 4.41 -27.04
C SER A 247 -5.50 5.87 -27.06
N ARG A 248 -4.76 6.26 -28.09
CA ARG A 248 -4.24 7.63 -28.19
C ARG A 248 -5.33 8.73 -28.16
N PRO A 249 -6.52 8.55 -28.76
CA PRO A 249 -7.63 9.49 -28.58
C PRO A 249 -8.10 9.59 -27.12
N MET A 250 -8.20 8.46 -26.40
CA MET A 250 -8.60 8.46 -24.99
C MET A 250 -7.53 9.14 -24.12
N GLN A 251 -6.25 8.86 -24.35
CA GLN A 251 -5.15 9.55 -23.67
C GLN A 251 -5.28 11.07 -23.83
N LYS A 252 -5.37 11.58 -25.07
CA LYS A 252 -5.54 13.02 -25.34
C LYS A 252 -6.76 13.63 -24.65
N TYR A 253 -7.86 12.88 -24.59
CA TYR A 253 -9.06 13.36 -23.92
C TYR A 253 -8.83 13.48 -22.41
N LEU A 254 -8.34 12.42 -21.74
CA LEU A 254 -8.12 12.43 -20.30
C LEU A 254 -7.01 13.41 -19.87
N GLU A 255 -5.98 13.62 -20.70
CA GLU A 255 -4.93 14.64 -20.49
C GLU A 255 -5.48 16.07 -20.37
N SER A 256 -6.68 16.32 -20.91
CA SER A 256 -7.34 17.63 -20.85
C SER A 256 -8.23 17.83 -19.63
N LEU A 257 -8.39 16.81 -18.79
CA LEU A 257 -9.39 16.78 -17.72
C LEU A 257 -8.74 16.87 -16.33
N THR A 258 -9.53 17.40 -15.39
CA THR A 258 -9.25 17.39 -13.95
C THR A 258 -10.38 16.67 -13.22
N ALA A 259 -10.11 16.19 -12.01
CA ALA A 259 -11.05 15.47 -11.18
C ALA A 259 -11.06 16.02 -9.75
N LEU A 260 -12.23 16.00 -9.10
CA LEU A 260 -12.39 16.33 -7.70
C LEU A 260 -12.17 15.08 -6.84
N HIS A 261 -11.17 15.14 -5.96
CA HIS A 261 -10.88 14.11 -4.95
C HIS A 261 -11.38 14.60 -3.59
N SER A 262 -12.30 13.88 -2.94
CA SER A 262 -12.93 14.28 -1.67
C SER A 262 -12.64 13.30 -0.54
N ALA A 263 -12.41 13.85 0.66
CA ALA A 263 -12.32 13.12 1.92
C ALA A 263 -13.68 12.88 2.60
N ASP A 264 -14.77 13.45 2.08
CA ASP A 264 -16.07 13.52 2.77
C ASP A 264 -16.63 12.14 3.12
N GLU A 265 -16.58 11.20 2.17
CA GLU A 265 -17.07 9.82 2.37
C GLU A 265 -16.28 9.10 3.46
N GLN A 266 -14.94 9.24 3.46
CA GLN A 266 -14.09 8.66 4.48
C GLN A 266 -14.35 9.28 5.87
N ALA A 267 -14.53 10.60 5.93
CA ALA A 267 -14.86 11.29 7.17
C ALA A 267 -16.25 10.91 7.71
N ALA A 268 -17.25 10.78 6.82
CA ALA A 268 -18.58 10.31 7.17
C ALA A 268 -18.55 8.87 7.72
N GLY A 269 -17.82 7.96 7.04
CA GLY A 269 -17.63 6.58 7.49
C GLY A 269 -16.95 6.49 8.86
N SER A 270 -15.95 7.34 9.12
CA SER A 270 -15.31 7.42 10.44
C SER A 270 -16.31 7.82 11.54
N ARG A 271 -17.12 8.86 11.31
CA ARG A 271 -18.14 9.32 12.26
C ARG A 271 -19.22 8.26 12.51
N ALA A 272 -19.68 7.59 11.45
CA ALA A 272 -20.67 6.51 11.55
C ALA A 272 -20.16 5.32 12.39
N ALA A 273 -18.85 5.05 12.34
CA ALA A 273 -18.18 4.05 13.18
C ALA A 273 -17.83 4.55 14.60
N GLY A 274 -18.28 5.75 15.00
CA GLY A 274 -17.98 6.32 16.32
C GLY A 274 -16.52 6.74 16.51
N ARG A 275 -15.77 6.96 15.42
CA ARG A 275 -14.35 7.32 15.44
C ARG A 275 -14.12 8.81 15.17
N PRO A 276 -13.09 9.42 15.77
CA PRO A 276 -12.81 10.84 15.59
C PRO A 276 -12.37 11.16 14.16
N VAL A 277 -12.74 12.35 13.69
CA VAL A 277 -12.24 12.96 12.46
C VAL A 277 -11.33 14.11 12.88
N ARG A 278 -10.01 13.89 12.78
CA ARG A 278 -8.99 14.76 13.38
C ARG A 278 -8.59 15.94 12.49
N ARG A 279 -9.02 15.98 11.24
CA ARG A 279 -8.82 17.11 10.33
C ARG A 279 -10.09 17.27 9.52
N ASP A 280 -10.50 18.50 9.29
CA ASP A 280 -11.69 18.77 8.47
C ASP A 280 -11.53 18.17 7.07
N PRO A 281 -12.58 17.52 6.52
CA PRO A 281 -12.50 16.91 5.20
C PRO A 281 -12.30 17.99 4.14
N VAL A 282 -11.45 17.69 3.16
CA VAL A 282 -11.13 18.57 2.04
C VAL A 282 -11.55 17.92 0.72
N THR A 283 -11.84 18.76 -0.27
CA THR A 283 -12.00 18.37 -1.66
C THR A 283 -11.03 19.15 -2.52
N THR A 284 -10.19 18.44 -3.29
CA THR A 284 -9.15 19.06 -4.12
C THR A 284 -9.31 18.65 -5.58
N GLU A 285 -9.14 19.63 -6.48
CA GLU A 285 -9.08 19.39 -7.93
C GLU A 285 -7.65 19.06 -8.36
N HIS A 286 -7.47 17.88 -8.98
CA HIS A 286 -6.19 17.40 -9.50
C HIS A 286 -6.30 17.04 -10.99
N PRO A 287 -5.19 17.10 -11.76
CA PRO A 287 -5.20 16.61 -13.14
C PRO A 287 -5.49 15.11 -13.18
N LEU A 288 -6.36 14.67 -14.10
CA LEU A 288 -6.72 13.25 -14.21
C LEU A 288 -5.56 12.42 -14.76
N ILE A 289 -4.70 13.03 -15.59
CA ILE A 289 -3.40 12.50 -15.97
C ILE A 289 -2.33 13.38 -15.35
N ARG A 290 -1.44 12.79 -14.55
CA ARG A 290 -0.30 13.52 -13.97
C ARG A 290 1.01 13.04 -14.57
N VAL A 291 2.07 13.81 -14.35
CA VAL A 291 3.46 13.39 -14.63
C VAL A 291 4.19 13.14 -13.32
N ASN A 292 4.92 12.02 -13.25
CA ASN A 292 5.81 11.74 -12.13
C ASN A 292 7.11 12.55 -12.32
N PRO A 293 7.55 13.34 -11.32
CA PRO A 293 8.70 14.24 -11.48
C PRO A 293 10.03 13.49 -11.69
N VAL A 294 10.16 12.24 -11.23
CA VAL A 294 11.41 11.47 -11.29
C VAL A 294 11.57 10.75 -12.63
N THR A 295 10.50 10.18 -13.15
CA THR A 295 10.51 9.37 -14.39
C THR A 295 10.13 10.18 -15.63
N GLY A 296 9.36 11.26 -15.45
CA GLY A 296 8.72 12.00 -16.53
C GLY A 296 7.58 11.22 -17.21
N TRP A 297 7.09 10.13 -16.60
CA TRP A 297 6.01 9.33 -17.15
C TRP A 297 4.64 9.84 -16.75
N LYS A 298 3.69 9.68 -17.66
CA LYS A 298 2.27 9.94 -17.45
C LYS A 298 1.62 8.78 -16.70
N SER A 299 0.88 9.09 -15.64
CA SER A 299 0.04 8.13 -14.92
C SER A 299 -1.41 8.64 -14.85
N VAL A 300 -2.36 7.71 -14.82
CA VAL A 300 -3.75 8.04 -14.46
C VAL A 300 -3.78 8.37 -12.97
N PHE A 301 -3.98 9.64 -12.60
CA PHE A 301 -4.11 10.04 -11.19
C PHE A 301 -5.56 9.93 -10.73
N PHE A 302 -6.06 8.69 -10.75
CA PHE A 302 -7.43 8.38 -10.41
C PHE A 302 -7.47 7.52 -9.15
N ASN A 303 -8.45 7.80 -8.31
CA ASN A 303 -8.73 7.02 -7.11
C ASN A 303 -10.22 6.68 -7.10
N PRO A 304 -10.59 5.39 -7.31
CA PRO A 304 -11.99 4.96 -7.32
C PRO A 304 -12.82 5.39 -6.10
N GLY A 305 -12.21 5.46 -4.91
CA GLY A 305 -12.89 5.80 -3.66
C GLY A 305 -12.87 7.29 -3.29
N PHE A 306 -12.07 8.13 -3.95
CA PHE A 306 -12.00 9.57 -3.64
C PHE A 306 -12.48 10.47 -4.79
N VAL A 307 -12.43 9.99 -6.05
CA VAL A 307 -12.88 10.79 -7.19
C VAL A 307 -14.40 10.83 -7.26
N THR A 308 -14.97 12.02 -7.09
CA THR A 308 -16.44 12.22 -7.07
C THR A 308 -16.98 12.78 -8.38
N LYS A 309 -16.15 13.50 -9.14
CA LYS A 309 -16.56 14.22 -10.36
C LYS A 309 -15.37 14.52 -11.26
N ILE A 310 -15.55 14.38 -12.56
CA ILE A 310 -14.67 14.95 -13.58
C ILE A 310 -15.14 16.37 -13.91
N VAL A 311 -14.26 17.35 -13.75
CA VAL A 311 -14.60 18.77 -13.89
C VAL A 311 -14.83 19.11 -15.37
N GLY A 312 -15.83 19.94 -15.65
CA GLY A 312 -16.19 20.34 -17.01
C GLY A 312 -16.95 19.27 -17.83
N VAL A 313 -17.17 18.07 -17.27
CA VAL A 313 -17.83 16.95 -17.97
C VAL A 313 -19.25 16.74 -17.40
N PRO A 314 -20.31 16.61 -18.24
CA PRO A 314 -21.66 16.29 -17.77
C PRO A 314 -21.70 15.02 -16.92
N LYS A 315 -22.63 14.97 -15.96
CA LYS A 315 -22.69 13.88 -14.96
C LYS A 315 -22.71 12.48 -15.57
N ALA A 316 -23.50 12.25 -16.62
CA ALA A 316 -23.60 10.94 -17.26
C ALA A 316 -22.27 10.47 -17.85
N GLU A 317 -21.54 11.38 -18.50
CA GLU A 317 -20.21 11.13 -19.06
C GLU A 317 -19.16 10.96 -17.96
N SER A 318 -19.17 11.84 -16.96
CA SER A 318 -18.29 11.74 -15.78
C SER A 318 -18.45 10.39 -15.10
N ASP A 319 -19.68 9.98 -14.80
CA ASP A 319 -19.96 8.70 -14.16
C ASP A 319 -19.52 7.52 -15.05
N ALA A 320 -19.62 7.64 -16.39
CA ALA A 320 -19.16 6.61 -17.32
C ALA A 320 -17.63 6.49 -17.37
N ILE A 321 -16.91 7.62 -17.40
CA ILE A 321 -15.44 7.65 -17.38
C ILE A 321 -14.92 7.09 -16.05
N ILE A 322 -15.51 7.50 -14.92
CA ILE A 322 -15.17 6.99 -13.59
C ILE A 322 -15.33 5.47 -13.56
N ARG A 323 -16.48 4.93 -14.01
CA ARG A 323 -16.69 3.47 -14.09
C ARG A 323 -15.66 2.78 -14.99
N TYR A 324 -15.36 3.36 -16.15
CA TYR A 324 -14.40 2.82 -17.09
C TYR A 324 -12.99 2.73 -16.49
N LEU A 325 -12.51 3.80 -15.83
CA LEU A 325 -11.19 3.81 -15.18
C LEU A 325 -11.14 2.83 -14.00
N THR A 326 -12.19 2.78 -13.16
CA THR A 326 -12.29 1.80 -12.07
C THR A 326 -12.22 0.36 -12.60
N GLU A 327 -12.91 0.07 -13.70
CA GLU A 327 -12.86 -1.25 -14.33
C GLU A 327 -11.45 -1.59 -14.80
N LEU A 328 -10.78 -0.69 -15.53
CA LEU A 328 -9.41 -0.92 -15.99
C LEU A 328 -8.45 -1.19 -14.82
N ILE A 329 -8.55 -0.44 -13.72
CA ILE A 329 -7.73 -0.64 -12.53
C ILE A 329 -7.98 -2.02 -11.92
N ALA A 330 -9.22 -2.52 -11.94
CA ALA A 330 -9.55 -3.80 -11.33
C ALA A 330 -9.26 -5.01 -12.24
N THR A 331 -9.26 -4.84 -13.56
CA THR A 331 -9.25 -5.97 -14.52
C THR A 331 -8.05 -6.04 -15.47
N THR A 332 -7.10 -5.10 -15.40
CA THR A 332 -5.84 -5.15 -16.18
C THR A 332 -4.77 -5.93 -15.42
N GLN A 333 -4.73 -7.26 -15.55
CA GLN A 333 -3.89 -8.13 -14.70
C GLN A 333 -2.39 -7.85 -14.86
N GLU A 334 -1.93 -7.48 -16.05
CA GLU A 334 -0.53 -7.13 -16.32
C GLU A 334 -0.07 -5.83 -15.65
N ALA A 335 -1.02 -5.00 -15.19
CA ALA A 335 -0.76 -3.81 -14.40
C ALA A 335 -0.62 -4.14 -12.90
N HIS A 336 -0.87 -5.38 -12.47
CA HIS A 336 -0.92 -5.77 -11.07
C HIS A 336 0.32 -6.52 -10.59
N VAL A 337 0.68 -6.27 -9.33
CA VAL A 337 1.53 -7.17 -8.54
C VAL A 337 0.81 -7.52 -7.25
N ARG A 338 0.91 -8.78 -6.82
CA ARG A 338 0.38 -9.29 -5.55
C ARG A 338 1.51 -9.76 -4.65
N PHE A 339 1.58 -9.21 -3.44
CA PHE A 339 2.61 -9.56 -2.47
C PHE A 339 2.02 -10.35 -1.31
N GLN A 340 2.52 -11.57 -1.14
CA GLN A 340 2.25 -12.40 0.04
C GLN A 340 3.20 -12.00 1.16
N TRP A 341 2.65 -11.48 2.26
CA TRP A 341 3.43 -10.99 3.38
C TRP A 341 4.02 -12.13 4.23
N GLY A 342 5.17 -11.85 4.81
CA GLY A 342 5.77 -12.56 5.93
C GLY A 342 6.04 -11.62 7.10
N LYS A 343 6.51 -12.20 8.21
CA LYS A 343 6.94 -11.44 9.38
C LYS A 343 8.14 -10.56 9.02
N HIS A 344 8.12 -9.29 9.41
CA HIS A 344 9.15 -8.28 9.15
C HIS A 344 9.33 -7.89 7.68
N ASP A 345 8.42 -8.27 6.80
CA ASP A 345 8.46 -7.81 5.42
C ASP A 345 8.03 -6.35 5.33
N VAL A 346 8.61 -5.64 4.36
CA VAL A 346 8.35 -4.23 4.09
C VAL A 346 8.02 -4.06 2.62
N ALA A 347 6.97 -3.30 2.32
CA ALA A 347 6.75 -2.74 0.99
C ALA A 347 6.87 -1.22 1.06
N ILE A 348 7.48 -0.62 0.03
CA ILE A 348 7.53 0.82 -0.15
C ILE A 348 7.04 1.14 -1.56
N TRP A 349 5.99 1.96 -1.68
CA TRP A 349 5.36 2.27 -2.97
C TRP A 349 5.19 3.76 -3.20
N ASP A 350 5.16 4.16 -4.47
CA ASP A 350 4.90 5.53 -4.89
C ASP A 350 3.39 5.73 -5.16
N ASN A 351 2.72 6.43 -4.24
CA ASN A 351 1.29 6.74 -4.35
C ASN A 351 0.96 7.62 -5.57
N ARG A 352 1.93 8.26 -6.21
CA ARG A 352 1.73 9.13 -7.39
C ARG A 352 1.51 8.33 -8.66
N CYS A 353 1.90 7.06 -8.68
CA CYS A 353 1.77 6.19 -9.85
C CYS A 353 1.18 4.81 -9.53
N THR A 354 0.64 4.60 -8.34
CA THR A 354 0.02 3.31 -7.96
C THR A 354 -1.34 3.50 -7.31
N ASN A 355 -2.23 2.54 -7.55
CA ASN A 355 -3.28 2.20 -6.60
C ASN A 355 -2.91 0.91 -5.88
N HIS A 356 -3.52 0.64 -4.74
CA HIS A 356 -3.38 -0.61 -4.03
C HIS A 356 -4.71 -1.05 -3.41
N THR A 357 -4.81 -2.34 -3.10
CA THR A 357 -5.96 -2.92 -2.40
C THR A 357 -5.49 -3.96 -1.39
N ALA A 358 -6.12 -3.98 -0.22
CA ALA A 358 -5.99 -5.07 0.72
C ALA A 358 -6.81 -6.28 0.24
N THR A 359 -6.37 -7.48 0.59
CA THR A 359 -7.19 -8.69 0.47
C THR A 359 -7.78 -9.05 1.83
N TYR A 360 -9.02 -9.53 1.82
CA TYR A 360 -9.73 -10.04 2.99
C TYR A 360 -9.86 -11.57 2.90
N GLY A 361 -10.52 -12.19 3.90
CA GLY A 361 -10.73 -13.64 3.94
C GLY A 361 -9.56 -14.43 4.54
N PHE A 362 -8.76 -13.79 5.39
CA PHE A 362 -7.65 -14.41 6.11
C PHE A 362 -7.97 -14.70 7.59
N LEU A 363 -9.19 -14.46 8.06
CA LEU A 363 -9.60 -14.87 9.40
C LEU A 363 -9.52 -16.40 9.53
N PRO A 364 -9.11 -16.95 10.69
CA PRO A 364 -8.86 -16.26 11.97
C PRO A 364 -7.43 -15.73 12.15
N HIS A 365 -6.61 -15.64 11.09
CA HIS A 365 -5.27 -15.09 11.22
C HIS A 365 -5.28 -13.62 11.63
N ARG A 366 -4.29 -13.26 12.46
CA ARG A 366 -4.04 -11.88 12.87
C ARG A 366 -3.13 -11.18 11.88
N ARG A 367 -3.23 -9.85 11.82
CA ARG A 367 -2.29 -8.98 11.11
C ARG A 367 -2.02 -7.74 11.94
N HIS A 368 -0.75 -7.44 12.14
CA HIS A 368 -0.27 -6.23 12.80
C HIS A 368 0.82 -5.60 11.94
N ALA A 369 0.55 -4.40 11.42
CA ALA A 369 1.47 -3.68 10.56
C ALA A 369 1.47 -2.19 10.90
N VAL A 370 2.56 -1.52 10.56
CA VAL A 370 2.75 -0.07 10.75
C VAL A 370 3.10 0.59 9.43
N ARG A 371 2.47 1.74 9.17
CA ARG A 371 2.59 2.50 7.94
C ARG A 371 3.09 3.91 8.22
N VAL A 372 4.09 4.35 7.46
CA VAL A 372 4.62 5.71 7.49
C VAL A 372 4.51 6.29 6.09
N THR A 373 3.99 7.51 6.01
CA THR A 373 3.64 8.16 4.75
C THR A 373 4.22 9.58 4.71
N PRO A 374 5.23 9.86 3.87
CA PRO A 374 5.64 11.23 3.56
C PRO A 374 4.73 11.86 2.51
N THR A 375 4.51 13.18 2.58
CA THR A 375 3.84 13.98 1.53
C THR A 375 4.76 14.22 0.33
N ALA A 376 4.17 14.60 -0.80
CA ALA A 376 4.87 14.84 -2.07
C ALA A 376 4.69 16.27 -2.59
N GLU A 377 5.08 16.49 -3.86
CA GLU A 377 4.69 17.66 -4.63
C GLU A 377 3.19 17.68 -4.95
N LYS A 378 2.67 18.87 -5.27
CA LYS A 378 1.34 19.00 -5.86
C LYS A 378 1.29 18.29 -7.23
N PRO A 379 0.29 17.43 -7.50
CA PRO A 379 0.15 16.76 -8.78
C PRO A 379 0.04 17.78 -9.93
N TYR A 380 0.77 17.54 -11.01
CA TYR A 380 0.76 18.40 -12.20
C TYR A 380 0.76 17.56 -13.47
N PHE A 381 0.23 18.14 -14.55
CA PHE A 381 0.32 17.61 -15.90
C PHE A 381 1.43 18.35 -16.67
N SER A 382 2.12 17.63 -17.56
CA SER A 382 3.05 18.21 -18.52
C SER A 382 2.86 17.56 -19.89
N ARG A 383 2.83 18.39 -20.94
CA ARG A 383 2.76 17.93 -22.34
C ARG A 383 4.00 17.12 -22.75
N GLU A 384 5.14 17.40 -22.13
CA GLU A 384 6.41 16.69 -22.33
C GLU A 384 6.45 15.32 -21.62
N GLY A 385 5.42 15.00 -20.83
CA GLY A 385 5.31 13.69 -20.19
C GLY A 385 5.21 12.56 -21.22
N ARG A 386 5.82 11.41 -20.91
CA ARG A 386 5.98 10.28 -21.83
C ARG A 386 5.17 9.06 -21.36
N SER A 387 4.84 8.17 -22.29
CA SER A 387 4.36 6.82 -21.95
C SER A 387 5.54 5.96 -21.50
N GLN A 388 5.35 5.17 -20.44
CA GLN A 388 6.39 4.24 -19.96
C GLN A 388 6.62 3.17 -21.03
N GLU A 389 5.54 2.55 -21.53
CA GLU A 389 5.61 1.54 -22.58
C GLU A 389 6.30 2.05 -23.84
N GLU A 390 5.93 3.22 -24.36
CA GLU A 390 6.55 3.74 -25.59
C GLU A 390 8.05 3.98 -25.42
N GLU A 391 8.48 4.50 -24.26
CA GLU A 391 9.88 4.72 -23.93
C GLU A 391 10.66 3.41 -23.81
N TYR A 392 10.11 2.44 -23.11
CA TYR A 392 10.70 1.11 -22.96
C TYR A 392 10.79 0.35 -24.28
N ASN A 393 9.72 0.38 -25.08
CA ASN A 393 9.73 -0.21 -26.41
C ASN A 393 10.82 0.42 -27.28
N LYS A 394 10.98 1.75 -27.24
CA LYS A 394 12.06 2.44 -27.95
C LYS A 394 13.44 2.04 -27.43
N LYS A 395 13.61 1.92 -26.11
CA LYS A 395 14.89 1.56 -25.47
C LYS A 395 15.36 0.16 -25.84
N TRP A 396 14.43 -0.78 -26.00
CA TRP A 396 14.72 -2.20 -26.25
C TRP A 396 14.40 -2.66 -27.67
N ASP A 397 14.14 -1.73 -28.59
CA ASP A 397 13.77 -2.01 -29.99
C ASP A 397 12.57 -2.99 -30.12
N LEU A 398 11.57 -2.83 -29.25
CA LEU A 398 10.35 -3.63 -29.26
C LEU A 398 9.26 -2.96 -30.12
N PRO A 399 8.40 -3.73 -30.80
CA PRO A 399 7.29 -3.19 -31.56
C PRO A 399 6.28 -2.47 -30.65
N GLN A 400 5.75 -1.35 -31.12
CA GLN A 400 4.67 -0.65 -30.43
C GLN A 400 3.36 -1.45 -30.54
N THR A 401 2.64 -1.59 -29.44
CA THR A 401 1.34 -2.25 -29.40
C THR A 401 0.34 -1.50 -30.28
N ASN A 402 -0.29 -2.19 -31.22
CA ASN A 402 -1.37 -1.61 -32.02
C ASN A 402 -2.68 -1.59 -31.21
N LYS A 403 -3.07 -0.42 -30.72
CA LYS A 403 -4.24 -0.19 -29.85
C LYS A 403 -5.53 0.10 -30.63
N ASN A 404 -5.58 -0.17 -31.94
CA ASN A 404 -6.75 0.12 -32.79
C ASN A 404 -7.79 -1.00 -32.86
N GLY A 405 -7.55 -2.14 -32.19
CA GLY A 405 -8.47 -3.28 -32.14
C GLY A 405 -8.67 -4.04 -33.46
N ALA A 406 -7.92 -3.73 -34.52
CA ALA A 406 -8.15 -4.31 -35.85
C ALA A 406 -7.51 -5.68 -36.07
N ARG A 407 -6.53 -6.09 -35.24
CA ARG A 407 -5.84 -7.38 -35.40
C ARG A 407 -6.65 -8.50 -34.75
N ARG A 408 -6.91 -9.56 -35.51
CA ARG A 408 -7.39 -10.84 -34.98
C ARG A 408 -6.18 -11.75 -34.75
N SER A 409 -6.00 -12.20 -33.52
CA SER A 409 -5.06 -13.28 -33.13
C SER A 409 -5.83 -14.24 -32.22
N ASN A 410 -5.47 -15.51 -32.23
CA ASN A 410 -5.89 -16.41 -31.16
C ASN A 410 -5.15 -16.01 -29.88
N TYR A 411 -5.77 -16.18 -28.71
CA TYR A 411 -5.13 -15.84 -27.43
C TYR A 411 -4.06 -16.86 -27.01
N ASN A 412 -4.05 -18.04 -27.63
CA ASN A 412 -3.05 -19.09 -27.43
C ASN A 412 -1.94 -19.10 -28.50
N ASP A 413 -2.04 -18.26 -29.54
CA ASP A 413 -1.05 -18.12 -30.62
C ASP A 413 -0.23 -16.85 -30.41
#